data_AF-A0A022RT48-F1
#
_entry.id   AF-A0A022RT48-F1
#
_cell.length_a   1.000
_cell.length_b   1.000
_cell.length_c   1.000
_cell.angle_alpha   90.00
_cell.angle_beta   90.00
_cell.angle_gamma   90.00
#
_symmetry.space_group_name_H-M   'P 1'
#
loop_
_entity.id
_entity.type
_entity.pdbx_description
1 polymer ?
#
loop_
_entity_poly.entity_id
_entity_poly.type
_entity_poly.pdbx_seq_one_letter_code
_entity_poly.pdbx_strand_id
1 'polypeptide(L)'
;MSMGGDATWVAKKPLRRVGGMSDALSIAADLVFSAAPPPQEDIQNLTSGCSEKGDDLIRILRELTSVQRRIADLQVELQGRKEDKNVAHLTHVSEMEKKIDTLSRITAILKDVIQNKDRIIARLQQPYSLDCIPVEAEYQKQFSELLMKAASDYGALTASVGDFQWSQNFKKPPTVWGEMLRPIPVALASCTRFIEAMTAMRESFNKLQTLRVGHLSERVTGESDCVTPPCWTNESSFDDLALRRQVVDVGYKNYDRRLSWPPSVKNIGN
;
A
#
# COMPACT_ATOMS: atom_id res chain seq x y z
N MET A 1 -27.89 -37.69 13.13
CA MET A 1 -27.18 -38.71 12.32
C MET A 1 -25.82 -38.91 12.95
N SER A 2 -25.61 -40.10 13.52
CA SER A 2 -24.40 -40.51 14.23
C SER A 2 -23.70 -41.54 13.36
N MET A 3 -22.41 -41.34 13.06
CA MET A 3 -21.54 -42.35 12.48
C MET A 3 -20.26 -42.32 13.31
N GLY A 4 -20.29 -43.08 14.40
CA GLY A 4 -19.11 -43.45 15.18
C GLY A 4 -18.37 -44.54 14.44
N GLY A 5 -17.05 -44.39 14.33
CA GLY A 5 -16.16 -45.29 13.61
C GLY A 5 -15.91 -46.60 14.33
N ASP A 6 -15.77 -47.67 13.55
CA ASP A 6 -15.30 -48.97 14.01
C ASP A 6 -13.79 -48.98 14.19
N ALA A 7 -13.40 -49.37 15.40
CA ALA A 7 -12.04 -49.55 15.86
C ALA A 7 -11.62 -51.00 15.65
N THR A 8 -10.62 -51.25 14.81
CA THR A 8 -9.89 -52.53 14.80
C THR A 8 -8.43 -52.34 14.41
N TRP A 9 -7.61 -51.85 15.34
CA TRP A 9 -6.16 -52.09 15.29
C TRP A 9 -5.66 -52.45 16.69
N VAL A 10 -5.22 -53.70 16.77
CA VAL A 10 -4.81 -54.43 17.97
C VAL A 10 -3.73 -53.67 18.72
N ALA A 11 -4.05 -53.31 19.97
CA ALA A 11 -3.12 -52.87 20.97
C ALA A 11 -2.08 -53.97 21.26
N LYS A 12 -0.88 -53.85 20.69
CA LYS A 12 0.32 -54.48 21.27
C LYS A 12 1.04 -53.42 22.12
N LYS A 13 1.04 -53.67 23.43
CA LYS A 13 1.80 -52.93 24.45
C LYS A 13 3.25 -52.70 23.97
N PRO A 14 3.85 -51.52 24.18
CA PRO A 14 5.28 -51.35 23.99
C PRO A 14 5.98 -52.19 25.05
N LEU A 15 6.48 -53.35 24.64
CA LEU A 15 7.35 -54.16 25.48
C LEU A 15 8.62 -53.34 25.70
N ARG A 16 8.93 -53.06 26.97
CA ARG A 16 10.08 -52.25 27.39
C ARG A 16 11.33 -52.69 26.62
N ARG A 17 11.80 -51.81 25.73
CA ARG A 17 12.98 -52.00 24.88
C ARG A 17 14.22 -51.81 25.76
N VAL A 18 14.62 -52.87 26.45
CA VAL A 18 15.94 -52.91 27.11
C VAL A 18 16.94 -53.28 26.03
N GLY A 19 17.63 -52.26 25.52
CA GLY A 19 18.75 -52.45 24.60
C GLY A 19 19.82 -53.34 25.27
N GLY A 20 20.17 -54.42 24.58
CA GLY A 20 21.14 -55.40 25.06
C GLY A 20 21.51 -56.36 23.94
N MET A 21 22.58 -57.13 24.16
CA MET A 21 23.19 -58.04 23.18
C MET A 21 22.21 -59.04 22.54
N SER A 22 21.11 -59.37 23.22
CA SER A 22 20.04 -60.21 22.68
C SER A 22 19.29 -59.57 21.50
N ASP A 23 19.11 -58.25 21.50
CA ASP A 23 18.47 -57.53 20.38
C ASP A 23 19.40 -57.48 19.18
N ALA A 24 20.71 -57.28 19.41
CA ALA A 24 21.73 -57.37 18.37
C ALA A 24 21.85 -58.80 17.78
N LEU A 25 21.72 -59.84 18.60
CA LEU A 25 21.71 -61.23 18.15
C LEU A 25 20.42 -61.61 17.42
N SER A 26 19.26 -61.07 17.82
CA SER A 26 17.99 -61.25 17.09
C SER A 26 18.04 -60.59 15.71
N ILE A 27 18.59 -59.37 15.62
CA ILE A 27 18.79 -58.69 14.33
C ILE A 27 19.86 -59.42 13.50
N ALA A 28 20.92 -59.94 14.12
CA ALA A 28 21.92 -60.74 13.42
C ALA A 28 21.33 -62.05 12.89
N ALA A 29 20.43 -62.69 13.62
CA ALA A 29 19.71 -63.90 13.19
C ALA A 29 18.79 -63.62 11.97
N ASP A 30 18.12 -62.47 11.93
CA ASP A 30 17.32 -62.04 10.79
C ASP A 30 18.16 -61.62 9.57
N LEU A 31 19.44 -61.26 9.78
CA LEU A 31 20.42 -60.91 8.75
C LEU A 31 21.28 -62.11 8.30
N VAL A 32 21.12 -63.30 8.89
CA VAL A 32 21.76 -64.51 8.38
C VAL A 32 21.09 -64.89 7.06
N PHE A 33 21.75 -64.53 5.97
CA PHE A 33 21.62 -65.19 4.68
C PHE A 33 21.49 -66.69 4.92
N SER A 34 20.33 -67.26 4.57
CA SER A 34 20.12 -68.70 4.51
C SER A 34 21.05 -69.29 3.44
N ALA A 35 22.29 -69.59 3.84
CA ALA A 35 23.14 -70.52 3.15
C ALA A 35 22.71 -71.91 3.61
N ALA A 36 21.79 -72.53 2.86
CA ALA A 36 21.54 -73.95 2.99
C ALA A 36 22.87 -74.71 2.79
N PRO A 37 23.17 -75.75 3.59
CA PRO A 37 24.33 -76.60 3.32
C PRO A 37 24.13 -77.27 1.95
N PRO A 38 25.17 -77.42 1.12
CA PRO A 38 25.00 -78.09 -0.16
C PRO A 38 24.62 -79.56 0.10
N PRO A 39 23.65 -80.12 -0.64
CA PRO A 39 23.46 -81.56 -0.66
C PRO A 39 24.73 -82.16 -1.29
N GLN A 40 25.40 -82.97 -0.48
CA GLN A 40 26.48 -83.84 -0.92
C GLN A 40 25.80 -85.00 -1.67
N GLU A 41 26.17 -85.16 -2.95
CA GLU A 41 26.09 -86.36 -3.81
C GLU A 41 25.74 -86.01 -5.27
N ASP A 42 26.40 -86.72 -6.20
CA ASP A 42 26.27 -86.71 -7.66
C ASP A 42 26.98 -85.62 -8.48
N ILE A 43 28.32 -85.55 -8.34
CA ILE A 43 29.21 -85.03 -9.41
C ILE A 43 30.30 -86.07 -9.71
N GLN A 44 29.88 -87.27 -10.11
CA GLN A 44 30.73 -88.25 -10.77
C GLN A 44 29.89 -88.87 -11.88
N ASN A 45 29.94 -88.30 -13.09
CA ASN A 45 29.63 -88.95 -14.39
C ASN A 45 29.30 -87.96 -15.54
N LEU A 46 30.02 -86.83 -15.68
CA LEU A 46 29.94 -85.99 -16.90
C LEU A 46 31.30 -85.46 -17.38
N THR A 47 32.40 -86.13 -17.04
CA THR A 47 33.73 -85.83 -17.58
C THR A 47 34.07 -86.77 -18.72
N SER A 48 33.36 -86.64 -19.84
CA SER A 48 33.89 -87.08 -21.13
C SER A 48 33.14 -86.40 -22.28
N GLY A 49 33.74 -85.31 -22.79
CA GLY A 49 33.34 -84.69 -24.06
C GLY A 49 32.56 -83.38 -23.96
N CYS A 50 33.17 -82.29 -23.48
CA CYS A 50 33.01 -80.91 -23.98
C CYS A 50 33.76 -79.94 -23.04
N SER A 51 35.05 -79.69 -23.30
CA SER A 51 35.85 -78.74 -22.52
C SER A 51 35.30 -77.30 -22.64
N GLU A 52 34.79 -76.91 -23.82
CA GLU A 52 34.33 -75.55 -24.07
C GLU A 52 33.06 -75.16 -23.29
N LYS A 53 32.09 -76.07 -23.11
CA LYS A 53 30.83 -75.75 -22.39
C LYS A 53 31.02 -75.53 -20.89
N GLY A 54 31.99 -76.19 -20.26
CA GLY A 54 32.30 -76.02 -18.84
C GLY A 54 32.93 -74.65 -18.56
N ASP A 55 33.88 -74.25 -19.41
CA ASP A 55 34.55 -72.95 -19.32
C ASP A 55 33.59 -71.79 -19.58
N ASP A 56 32.66 -71.96 -20.54
CA ASP A 56 31.58 -71.02 -20.82
C ASP A 56 30.64 -70.84 -19.61
N LEU A 57 30.26 -71.93 -18.94
CA LEU A 57 29.43 -71.87 -17.75
C LEU A 57 30.14 -71.13 -16.60
N ILE A 58 31.42 -71.42 -16.37
CA ILE A 58 32.22 -70.75 -15.35
C ILE A 58 32.33 -69.25 -15.65
N ARG A 59 32.53 -68.87 -16.92
CA ARG A 59 32.54 -67.47 -17.36
C ARG A 59 31.20 -66.79 -17.09
N ILE A 60 30.08 -67.41 -17.47
CA ILE A 60 28.73 -66.86 -17.24
C ILE A 60 28.44 -66.70 -15.75
N LEU A 61 28.84 -67.66 -14.89
CA LEU A 61 28.66 -67.56 -13.44
C LEU A 61 29.47 -66.40 -12.83
N ARG A 62 30.71 -66.18 -13.31
CA ARG A 62 31.53 -65.03 -12.89
C ARG A 62 30.90 -63.71 -13.33
N GLU A 63 30.39 -63.64 -14.55
CA GLU A 63 29.68 -62.48 -15.08
C GLU A 63 28.39 -62.22 -14.28
N LEU A 64 27.59 -63.24 -14.02
CA LEU A 64 26.38 -63.14 -13.18
C LEU A 64 26.72 -62.64 -11.78
N THR A 65 27.78 -63.15 -11.17
CA THR A 65 28.26 -62.68 -9.86
C THR A 65 28.70 -61.22 -9.92
N SER A 66 29.34 -60.80 -11.02
CA SER A 66 29.74 -59.41 -11.22
C SER A 66 28.53 -58.48 -11.37
N VAL A 67 27.50 -58.92 -12.09
CA VAL A 67 26.25 -58.18 -12.28
C VAL A 67 25.48 -58.12 -10.95
N GLN A 68 25.42 -59.21 -10.19
CA GLN A 68 24.78 -59.25 -8.88
C GLN A 68 25.45 -58.28 -7.90
N ARG A 69 26.78 -58.20 -7.89
CA ARG A 69 27.52 -57.20 -7.11
C ARG A 69 27.16 -55.78 -7.54
N ARG A 70 27.14 -55.52 -8.84
CA ARG A 70 26.81 -54.21 -9.39
C ARG A 70 25.36 -53.78 -9.09
N ILE A 71 24.42 -54.72 -9.06
CA ILE A 71 23.03 -54.47 -8.64
C ILE A 71 22.99 -54.07 -7.17
N ALA A 72 23.73 -54.77 -6.29
CA ALA A 72 23.79 -54.42 -4.87
C ALA A 72 24.40 -53.02 -4.66
N ASP A 73 25.48 -52.68 -5.37
CA ASP A 73 26.11 -51.35 -5.32
C ASP A 73 25.12 -50.25 -5.73
N LEU A 74 24.39 -50.47 -6.83
CA LEU A 74 23.37 -49.52 -7.31
C LEU A 74 22.19 -49.39 -6.33
N GLN A 75 21.78 -50.47 -5.65
CA GLN A 75 20.74 -50.43 -4.63
C GLN A 75 21.17 -49.57 -3.44
N VAL A 76 22.42 -49.69 -3.00
CA VAL A 76 22.97 -48.86 -1.92
C VAL A 76 23.03 -47.40 -2.34
N GLU A 77 23.48 -47.09 -3.57
CA GLU A 77 23.52 -45.70 -4.05
C GLU A 77 22.11 -45.10 -4.15
N LEU A 78 21.14 -45.84 -4.70
CA LEU A 78 19.75 -45.40 -4.80
C LEU A 78 19.15 -45.11 -3.42
N GLN A 79 19.40 -46.00 -2.46
CA GLN A 79 18.93 -45.83 -1.09
C GLN A 79 19.61 -44.62 -0.43
N GLY A 80 20.91 -44.44 -0.62
CA GLY A 80 21.65 -43.27 -0.11
C GLY A 80 21.10 -41.95 -0.67
N ARG A 81 20.83 -41.88 -1.99
CA ARG A 81 20.23 -40.69 -2.62
C ARG A 81 18.82 -40.41 -2.11
N LYS A 82 18.03 -41.46 -1.85
CA LYS A 82 16.68 -41.34 -1.30
C LYS A 82 16.72 -40.80 0.13
N GLU A 83 17.62 -41.31 0.95
CA GLU A 83 17.82 -40.86 2.33
C GLU A 83 18.35 -39.43 2.38
N ASP A 84 19.34 -39.09 1.54
CA ASP A 84 19.88 -37.73 1.40
C ASP A 84 18.77 -36.72 1.06
N LYS A 85 17.92 -37.03 0.07
CA LYS A 85 16.75 -36.19 -0.25
C LYS A 85 15.76 -36.07 0.91
N ASN A 86 15.61 -37.10 1.74
CA ASN A 86 14.71 -37.08 2.88
C ASN A 86 15.22 -36.14 3.99
N VAL A 87 16.54 -36.09 4.22
CA VAL A 87 17.16 -35.26 5.27
C VAL A 87 17.71 -33.92 4.77
N ALA A 88 17.75 -33.71 3.45
CA ALA A 88 18.21 -32.53 2.73
C ALA A 88 17.81 -31.18 3.37
N HIS A 89 16.55 -31.07 3.80
CA HIS A 89 15.99 -29.87 4.42
C HIS A 89 16.58 -29.52 5.81
N LEU A 90 17.33 -30.44 6.41
CA LEU A 90 18.04 -30.29 7.68
C LEU A 90 19.56 -30.36 7.51
N THR A 91 20.06 -31.00 6.44
CA THR A 91 21.50 -31.22 6.23
C THR A 91 22.13 -30.26 5.25
N HIS A 92 21.39 -29.76 4.25
CA HIS A 92 21.95 -28.81 3.30
C HIS A 92 22.06 -27.42 3.92
N VAL A 93 23.27 -26.87 3.82
CA VAL A 93 23.60 -25.51 4.27
C VAL A 93 22.67 -24.48 3.64
N SER A 94 22.34 -24.59 2.35
CA SER A 94 21.42 -23.65 1.69
C SER A 94 20.00 -23.64 2.26
N GLU A 95 19.48 -24.78 2.74
CA GLU A 95 18.17 -24.82 3.40
C GLU A 95 18.22 -24.23 4.82
N MET A 96 19.34 -24.44 5.52
CA MET A 96 19.59 -23.81 6.82
C MET A 96 19.75 -22.29 6.70
N GLU A 97 20.49 -21.81 5.70
CA GLU A 97 20.66 -20.38 5.39
C GLU A 97 19.31 -19.70 5.13
N LYS A 98 18.44 -20.30 4.29
CA LYS A 98 17.07 -19.79 4.07
C LYS A 98 16.27 -19.68 5.37
N LYS A 99 16.38 -20.67 6.26
CA LYS A 99 15.71 -20.65 7.58
C LYS A 99 16.29 -19.55 8.47
N ILE A 100 17.61 -19.36 8.49
CA ILE A 100 18.28 -18.28 9.22
C ILE A 100 17.83 -16.91 8.71
N ASP A 101 17.75 -16.72 7.40
CA ASP A 101 17.28 -15.46 6.79
C ASP A 101 15.82 -15.18 7.15
N THR A 102 14.99 -16.22 7.11
CA THR A 102 13.57 -16.11 7.47
C THR A 102 13.41 -15.75 8.95
N LEU A 103 14.14 -16.41 9.84
CA LEU A 103 14.15 -16.10 11.27
C LEU A 103 14.68 -14.70 11.54
N SER A 104 15.74 -14.28 10.85
CA SER A 104 16.32 -12.95 10.97
C SER A 104 15.32 -11.87 10.56
N ARG A 105 14.60 -12.08 9.45
CA ARG A 105 13.52 -11.19 8.99
C ARG A 105 12.39 -11.08 10.02
N ILE A 106 11.91 -12.22 10.52
CA ILE A 106 10.84 -12.24 11.53
C ILE A 106 11.31 -11.55 12.82
N THR A 107 12.55 -11.79 13.23
CA THR A 107 13.15 -11.16 14.42
C THR A 107 13.23 -9.64 14.28
N ALA A 108 13.63 -9.14 13.11
CA ALA A 108 13.66 -7.71 12.83
C ALA A 108 12.25 -7.09 12.93
N ILE A 109 11.26 -7.70 12.29
CA ILE A 109 9.86 -7.24 12.36
C ILE A 109 9.37 -7.22 13.81
N LEU A 110 9.63 -8.27 14.59
CA LEU A 110 9.19 -8.35 15.98
C LEU A 110 9.86 -7.27 16.84
N LYS A 111 11.15 -6.99 16.61
CA LYS A 111 11.87 -5.91 17.28
C LYS A 111 11.23 -4.55 16.99
N ASP A 112 10.87 -4.28 15.74
CA ASP A 112 10.21 -3.04 15.34
C ASP A 112 8.83 -2.89 16.00
N VAL A 113 8.06 -3.97 16.08
CA VAL A 113 6.75 -3.98 16.77
C VAL A 113 6.91 -3.67 18.25
N ILE A 114 7.91 -4.26 18.92
CA ILE A 114 8.19 -4.00 20.34
C ILE A 114 8.58 -2.54 20.55
N GLN A 115 9.52 -2.02 19.76
CA GLN A 115 9.95 -0.63 19.85
C GLN A 115 8.78 0.35 19.60
N ASN A 116 7.92 0.05 18.64
CA ASN A 116 6.73 0.87 18.38
C ASN A 116 5.74 0.83 19.55
N LYS A 117 5.54 -0.34 20.16
CA LYS A 117 4.69 -0.47 21.35
C LYS A 117 5.24 0.35 22.52
N ASP A 118 6.54 0.27 22.80
CA ASP A 118 7.18 1.02 23.87
C ASP A 118 7.09 2.53 23.64
N ARG A 119 7.23 2.98 22.39
CA ARG A 119 7.00 4.38 22.00
C ARG A 119 5.56 4.82 22.29
N ILE A 120 4.57 4.02 21.94
CA ILE A 120 3.16 4.34 22.20
C ILE A 120 2.89 4.36 23.71
N ILE A 121 3.40 3.38 24.45
CA ILE A 121 3.29 3.33 25.91
C ILE A 121 3.89 4.59 26.52
N ALA A 122 5.10 4.98 26.13
CA ALA A 122 5.73 6.21 26.61
C ALA A 122 4.87 7.46 26.33
N ARG A 123 4.25 7.54 25.15
CA ARG A 123 3.34 8.65 24.81
C ARG A 123 2.04 8.65 25.63
N LEU A 124 1.51 7.47 25.97
CA LEU A 124 0.29 7.35 26.76
C LEU A 124 0.56 7.56 28.26
N GLN A 125 1.75 7.19 28.73
CA GLN A 125 2.19 7.37 30.12
C GLN A 125 2.72 8.77 30.42
N GLN A 126 3.05 9.56 29.40
CA GLN A 126 3.36 10.97 29.60
C GLN A 126 2.17 11.63 30.32
N PRO A 127 2.37 12.19 31.54
CA PRO A 127 1.30 12.88 32.24
C PRO A 127 0.82 14.00 31.34
N TYR A 128 -0.47 13.98 31.00
CA TYR A 128 -1.09 14.95 30.11
C TYR A 128 -0.73 16.37 30.59
N SER A 129 0.21 17.03 29.91
CA SER A 129 0.53 18.44 30.12
C SER A 129 -0.44 19.35 29.35
N LEU A 130 -1.55 18.79 28.87
CA LEU A 130 -2.63 19.58 28.27
C LEU A 130 -3.26 20.42 29.38
N ASP A 131 -3.56 21.68 29.06
CA ASP A 131 -4.45 22.54 29.84
C ASP A 131 -5.83 21.87 29.89
N CYS A 132 -5.95 20.88 30.77
CA CYS A 132 -7.16 20.12 30.99
C CYS A 132 -7.99 20.89 32.01
N ILE A 133 -9.23 21.19 31.63
CA ILE A 133 -10.23 21.62 32.60
C ILE A 133 -10.74 20.34 33.26
N PRO A 134 -10.48 20.10 34.56
CA PRO A 134 -11.05 18.95 35.25
C PRO A 134 -12.57 19.12 35.29
N VAL A 135 -13.30 18.07 34.91
CA VAL A 135 -14.76 18.04 34.91
C VAL A 135 -15.20 16.80 35.67
N GLU A 136 -16.00 17.00 36.71
CA GLU A 136 -16.58 15.91 37.49
C GLU A 136 -17.42 14.99 36.58
N ALA A 137 -17.40 13.69 36.86
CA ALA A 137 -18.03 12.69 36.01
C ALA A 137 -19.53 12.97 35.76
N GLU A 138 -20.23 13.56 36.73
CA GLU A 138 -21.64 13.94 36.63
C GLU A 138 -21.91 15.06 35.60
N TYR A 139 -20.93 15.92 35.34
CA TYR A 139 -21.05 17.06 34.44
C TYR A 139 -20.40 16.84 33.06
N GLN A 140 -19.68 15.74 32.85
CA GLN A 140 -18.97 15.48 31.58
C GLN A 140 -19.88 15.53 30.35
N LYS A 141 -21.10 14.97 30.46
CA LYS A 141 -22.08 15.02 29.37
C LYS A 141 -22.48 16.46 29.03
N GLN A 142 -22.84 17.25 30.04
CA GLN A 142 -23.24 18.64 29.86
C GLN A 142 -22.09 19.50 29.33
N PHE A 143 -20.88 19.26 29.83
CA PHE A 143 -19.67 19.95 29.39
C PHE A 143 -19.32 19.65 27.94
N SER A 144 -19.36 18.38 27.52
CA SER A 144 -19.15 18.01 26.12
C SER A 144 -20.21 18.60 25.18
N GLU A 145 -21.47 18.61 25.58
CA GLU A 145 -22.54 19.26 24.81
C GLU A 145 -22.32 20.78 24.69
N LEU A 146 -21.93 21.44 25.79
CA LEU A 146 -21.56 22.86 25.78
C LEU A 146 -20.36 23.13 24.86
N LEU A 147 -19.35 22.27 24.91
CA LEU A 147 -18.14 22.42 24.09
C LEU A 147 -18.45 22.26 22.61
N MET A 148 -19.34 21.33 22.24
CA MET A 148 -19.80 21.16 20.86
C MET A 148 -20.61 22.37 20.38
N LYS A 149 -21.48 22.94 21.23
CA LYS A 149 -22.21 24.19 20.90
C LYS A 149 -21.28 25.39 20.78
N ALA A 150 -20.34 25.53 21.70
CA ALA A 150 -19.35 26.62 21.66
C ALA A 150 -18.48 26.53 20.39
N ALA A 151 -18.08 25.31 20.00
CA ALA A 151 -17.34 25.08 18.77
C ALA A 151 -18.15 25.41 17.51
N SER A 152 -19.46 25.08 17.47
CA SER A 152 -20.31 25.45 16.34
C SER A 152 -20.49 26.97 16.22
N ASP A 153 -20.59 27.66 17.36
CA ASP A 153 -20.89 29.09 17.40
C ASP A 153 -19.63 29.96 17.31
N TYR A 154 -18.44 29.36 17.45
CA TYR A 154 -17.15 30.07 17.43
C TYR A 154 -16.95 30.92 16.18
N GLY A 155 -17.36 30.42 15.01
CA GLY A 155 -17.26 31.17 13.76
C GLY A 155 -18.15 32.43 13.75
N ALA A 156 -19.40 32.29 14.20
CA ALA A 156 -20.34 33.40 14.30
C ALA A 156 -19.90 34.42 15.36
N LEU A 157 -19.40 33.95 16.50
CA LEU A 157 -18.86 34.82 17.55
C LEU A 157 -17.63 35.59 17.06
N THR A 158 -16.71 34.93 16.34
CA THR A 158 -15.54 35.59 15.76
C THR A 158 -15.94 36.67 14.75
N ALA A 159 -16.92 36.39 13.89
CA ALA A 159 -17.46 37.38 12.96
C ALA A 159 -18.09 38.57 13.71
N SER A 160 -18.90 38.31 14.74
CA SER A 160 -19.54 39.37 15.54
C SER A 160 -18.53 40.24 16.30
N VAL A 161 -17.46 39.63 16.85
CA VAL A 161 -16.34 40.38 17.46
C VAL A 161 -15.65 41.25 16.41
N GLY A 162 -15.44 40.72 15.20
CA GLY A 162 -14.91 41.48 14.06
C GLY A 162 -15.80 42.65 13.66
N ASP A 163 -17.11 42.45 13.58
CA ASP A 163 -18.09 43.49 13.29
C ASP A 163 -18.10 44.58 14.38
N PHE A 164 -17.98 44.18 15.64
CA PHE A 164 -17.90 45.12 16.75
C PHE A 164 -16.61 45.94 16.70
N GLN A 165 -15.46 45.31 16.45
CA GLN A 165 -14.19 46.00 16.24
C GLN A 165 -14.27 46.95 15.03
N TRP A 166 -14.88 46.52 13.94
CA TRP A 166 -15.14 47.36 12.77
C TRP A 166 -15.97 48.59 13.15
N SER A 167 -17.07 48.39 13.89
CA SER A 167 -17.93 49.50 14.34
C SER A 167 -17.23 50.47 15.28
N GLN A 168 -16.36 49.98 16.17
CA GLN A 168 -15.59 50.82 17.09
C GLN A 168 -14.62 51.76 16.36
N ASN A 169 -14.15 51.38 15.17
CA ASN A 169 -13.29 52.23 14.37
C ASN A 169 -14.04 53.45 13.77
N PHE A 170 -15.38 53.46 13.77
CA PHE A 170 -16.17 54.60 13.33
C PHE A 170 -16.37 55.60 14.46
N LYS A 171 -15.76 56.77 14.33
CA LYS A 171 -15.90 57.88 15.27
C LYS A 171 -17.29 58.52 15.29
N LYS A 172 -18.17 58.17 14.34
CA LYS A 172 -19.50 58.77 14.16
C LYS A 172 -20.60 57.80 14.63
N PRO A 173 -21.66 58.31 15.28
CA PRO A 173 -22.72 57.47 15.85
C PRO A 173 -23.46 56.67 14.76
N PRO A 174 -24.04 55.50 15.10
CA PRO A 174 -24.79 54.65 14.15
C PRO A 174 -25.93 55.36 13.41
N THR A 175 -26.46 56.45 13.98
CA THR A 175 -27.55 57.26 13.40
C THR A 175 -27.18 57.89 12.05
N VAL A 176 -25.90 58.17 11.78
CA VAL A 176 -25.44 58.76 10.50
C VAL A 176 -24.92 57.72 9.50
N TRP A 177 -24.88 56.45 9.86
CA TRP A 177 -24.39 55.39 8.95
C TRP A 177 -25.32 55.18 7.76
N GLY A 178 -26.63 55.33 7.95
CA GLY A 178 -27.61 55.21 6.87
C GLY A 178 -27.34 56.20 5.73
N GLU A 179 -27.03 57.45 6.07
CA GLU A 179 -26.66 58.47 5.07
C GLU A 179 -25.30 58.20 4.44
N MET A 180 -24.32 57.75 5.24
CA MET A 180 -22.97 57.45 4.78
C MET A 180 -22.92 56.25 3.83
N LEU A 181 -23.76 55.24 4.05
CA LEU A 181 -23.84 54.03 3.23
C LEU A 181 -24.77 54.20 2.02
N ARG A 182 -25.65 55.21 2.02
CA ARG A 182 -26.60 55.49 0.92
C ARG A 182 -25.96 55.55 -0.47
N PRO A 183 -24.74 56.09 -0.68
CA PRO A 183 -24.10 56.10 -1.99
C PRO A 183 -23.78 54.71 -2.55
N ILE A 184 -23.60 53.69 -1.70
CA ILE A 184 -23.20 52.35 -2.13
C ILE A 184 -24.32 51.65 -2.94
N PRO A 185 -25.57 51.51 -2.44
CA PRO A 185 -26.66 50.97 -3.25
C PRO A 185 -26.94 51.78 -4.51
N VAL A 186 -26.78 53.12 -4.46
CA VAL A 186 -26.96 53.99 -5.63
C VAL A 186 -25.90 53.70 -6.69
N ALA A 187 -24.64 53.57 -6.30
CA ALA A 187 -23.56 53.21 -7.21
C ALA A 187 -23.76 51.81 -7.80
N LEU A 188 -24.14 50.82 -6.99
CA LEU A 188 -24.44 49.46 -7.46
C LEU A 188 -25.59 49.44 -8.47
N ALA A 189 -26.70 50.13 -8.19
CA ALA A 189 -27.80 50.26 -9.12
C ALA A 189 -27.39 50.94 -10.43
N SER A 190 -26.47 51.92 -10.37
CA SER A 190 -25.93 52.56 -11.57
C SER A 190 -25.07 51.60 -12.40
N CYS A 191 -24.23 50.78 -11.75
CA CYS A 191 -23.44 49.74 -12.41
C CYS A 191 -24.35 48.70 -13.07
N THR A 192 -25.40 48.24 -12.38
CA THR A 192 -26.38 47.31 -12.95
C THR A 192 -27.05 47.90 -14.18
N ARG A 193 -27.54 49.15 -14.11
CA ARG A 193 -28.15 49.84 -15.26
C ARG A 193 -27.18 50.02 -16.43
N PHE A 194 -25.91 50.33 -16.14
CA PHE A 194 -24.88 50.46 -17.17
C PHE A 194 -24.64 49.12 -17.88
N ILE A 195 -24.56 48.02 -17.12
CA ILE A 195 -24.42 46.66 -17.67
C ILE A 195 -25.64 46.32 -18.53
N GLU A 196 -26.86 46.58 -18.05
CA GLU A 196 -28.10 46.35 -18.79
C GLU A 196 -28.14 47.13 -20.11
N ALA A 197 -27.73 48.41 -20.10
CA ALA A 197 -27.65 49.24 -21.30
C ALA A 197 -26.61 48.69 -22.30
N MET A 198 -25.44 48.26 -21.81
CA MET A 198 -24.41 47.64 -22.64
C MET A 198 -24.88 46.32 -23.26
N THR A 199 -25.63 45.50 -22.51
CA THR A 199 -26.23 44.28 -23.04
C THR A 199 -27.30 44.57 -24.10
N ALA A 200 -28.18 45.55 -23.85
CA ALA A 200 -29.21 45.95 -24.82
C ALA A 200 -28.59 46.52 -26.12
N MET A 201 -27.51 47.29 -26.01
CA MET A 201 -26.76 47.80 -27.17
C MET A 201 -26.08 46.68 -27.96
N ARG A 202 -25.53 45.67 -27.29
CA ARG A 202 -24.97 44.49 -27.96
C ARG A 202 -26.05 43.70 -28.70
N GLU A 203 -27.22 43.52 -28.08
CA GLU A 203 -28.35 42.83 -28.70
C GLU A 203 -28.90 43.58 -29.92
N SER A 204 -29.00 44.91 -29.85
CA SER A 204 -29.44 45.71 -31.00
C SER A 204 -28.45 45.64 -32.16
N PHE A 205 -27.14 45.67 -31.87
CA PHE A 205 -26.11 45.49 -32.89
C PHE A 205 -26.18 44.11 -33.54
N ASN A 206 -26.38 43.04 -32.75
CA ASN A 206 -26.57 41.69 -33.28
C ASN A 206 -27.81 41.61 -34.20
N LYS A 207 -28.92 42.24 -33.82
CA LYS A 207 -30.13 42.33 -34.67
C LYS A 207 -29.87 43.10 -35.97
N LEU A 208 -29.08 44.18 -35.95
CA LEU A 208 -28.69 44.90 -37.15
C LEU A 208 -27.77 44.07 -38.06
N GLN A 209 -26.88 43.28 -37.48
CA GLN A 209 -26.02 42.38 -38.25
C GLN A 209 -26.83 41.27 -38.94
N THR A 210 -27.82 40.66 -38.28
CA THR A 210 -28.66 39.64 -38.92
C THR A 210 -29.52 40.22 -40.04
N LEU A 211 -30.04 41.44 -39.89
CA LEU A 211 -30.76 42.14 -40.96
C LEU A 211 -29.83 42.49 -42.15
N ARG A 212 -28.60 42.92 -41.88
CA ARG A 212 -27.59 43.20 -42.93
C ARG A 212 -27.21 41.93 -43.70
N VAL A 213 -27.07 40.80 -43.02
CA VAL A 213 -26.75 39.51 -43.66
C VAL A 213 -27.98 38.96 -44.42
N GLY A 214 -29.20 39.22 -43.96
CA GLY A 214 -30.43 38.84 -44.67
C GLY A 214 -30.74 39.66 -45.93
N HIS A 215 -30.30 40.93 -45.99
CA HIS A 215 -30.58 41.82 -47.14
C HIS A 215 -29.59 41.72 -48.32
N LEU A 216 -28.48 40.98 -48.17
CA LEU A 216 -27.52 40.77 -49.27
C LEU A 216 -27.93 39.63 -50.22
N SER A 217 -28.99 38.88 -49.92
CA SER A 217 -29.51 37.83 -50.82
C SER A 217 -30.63 38.31 -51.75
N GLU A 218 -31.14 39.54 -51.59
CA GLU A 218 -32.31 39.99 -52.34
C GLU A 218 -32.27 41.50 -52.58
N ARG A 219 -31.41 41.93 -53.52
CA ARG A 219 -31.63 43.16 -54.33
C ARG A 219 -30.68 43.18 -55.53
N VAL A 220 -31.16 42.57 -56.60
CA VAL A 220 -30.87 42.97 -57.98
C VAL A 220 -31.81 44.14 -58.31
N THR A 221 -31.24 45.18 -58.95
CA THR A 221 -31.91 46.29 -59.66
C THR A 221 -32.32 47.55 -58.87
N GLY A 222 -31.59 48.65 -59.14
CA GLY A 222 -32.17 49.97 -59.45
C GLY A 222 -31.98 51.11 -58.43
N GLU A 223 -31.13 52.09 -58.80
CA GLU A 223 -31.17 53.57 -58.55
C GLU A 223 -31.44 54.10 -57.11
N SER A 224 -30.87 55.20 -56.59
CA SER A 224 -29.90 56.22 -56.98
C SER A 224 -29.50 56.97 -55.70
N ASP A 225 -28.28 57.51 -55.68
CA ASP A 225 -27.80 58.68 -54.91
C ASP A 225 -28.03 58.77 -53.39
N CYS A 226 -27.09 58.19 -52.63
CA CYS A 226 -26.61 58.78 -51.38
C CYS A 226 -25.09 58.58 -51.28
N VAL A 227 -24.36 59.66 -51.53
CA VAL A 227 -22.90 59.73 -51.50
C VAL A 227 -22.36 59.36 -50.10
N THR A 228 -21.51 58.36 -50.09
CA THR A 228 -20.72 57.88 -48.95
C THR A 228 -19.59 58.87 -48.64
N PRO A 229 -19.29 59.20 -47.37
CA PRO A 229 -18.02 59.85 -47.04
C PRO A 229 -16.86 58.85 -47.22
N PRO A 230 -15.68 59.30 -47.67
CA PRO A 230 -14.59 58.41 -48.04
C PRO A 230 -13.96 57.73 -46.82
N CYS A 231 -13.49 56.52 -47.08
CA CYS A 231 -12.73 55.64 -46.20
C CYS A 231 -11.51 56.36 -45.61
N TRP A 232 -11.45 56.46 -44.28
CA TRP A 232 -10.19 56.69 -43.59
C TRP A 232 -9.49 55.34 -43.49
N THR A 233 -8.52 55.19 -44.37
CA THR A 233 -7.49 54.17 -44.42
C THR A 233 -6.94 53.87 -43.03
N ASN A 234 -6.85 52.58 -42.70
CA ASN A 234 -5.88 52.06 -41.75
C ASN A 234 -4.51 52.68 -42.03
N GLU A 235 -3.86 53.23 -41.02
CA GLU A 235 -2.50 52.89 -40.56
C GLU A 235 -2.19 53.68 -39.27
N SER A 236 -2.28 53.03 -38.12
CA SER A 236 -1.29 53.21 -37.03
C SER A 236 -1.49 52.14 -35.95
N SER A 237 -0.70 51.07 -36.10
CA SER A 237 0.11 50.49 -35.02
C SER A 237 -0.61 50.20 -33.69
N PHE A 238 -1.28 49.06 -33.63
CA PHE A 238 -1.50 48.32 -32.37
C PHE A 238 -0.81 46.96 -32.48
N ASP A 239 0.51 46.99 -32.59
CA ASP A 239 1.35 45.82 -32.34
C ASP A 239 2.70 46.29 -31.79
N ASP A 240 2.68 46.87 -30.59
CA ASP A 240 3.84 46.84 -29.70
C ASP A 240 3.38 47.02 -28.26
N LEU A 241 3.22 45.89 -27.59
CA LEU A 241 3.82 45.58 -26.29
C LEU A 241 3.12 44.33 -25.79
N ALA A 242 3.60 43.21 -26.31
CA ALA A 242 3.61 41.94 -25.61
C ALA A 242 4.32 42.12 -24.26
N LEU A 243 3.65 42.76 -23.30
CA LEU A 243 4.08 42.74 -21.90
C LEU A 243 3.58 41.44 -21.29
N ARG A 244 4.40 40.41 -21.52
CA ARG A 244 4.77 39.43 -20.51
C ARG A 244 3.58 38.89 -19.72
N ARG A 245 2.97 37.85 -20.29
CA ARG A 245 2.31 36.79 -19.52
C ARG A 245 3.37 36.18 -18.61
N GLN A 246 3.60 36.82 -17.45
CA GLN A 246 4.36 36.24 -16.38
C GLN A 246 3.45 35.17 -15.80
N VAL A 247 3.66 33.94 -16.28
CA VAL A 247 3.39 32.74 -15.49
C VAL A 247 4.19 32.95 -14.21
N VAL A 248 3.54 33.53 -13.20
CA VAL A 248 3.99 33.35 -11.84
C VAL A 248 3.62 31.91 -11.53
N ASP A 249 4.61 31.06 -11.74
CA ASP A 249 4.74 29.76 -11.14
C ASP A 249 4.64 29.98 -9.61
N VAL A 250 3.41 30.01 -9.10
CA VAL A 250 3.16 29.93 -7.66
C VAL A 250 3.43 28.48 -7.31
N GLY A 251 4.71 28.20 -7.12
CA GLY A 251 5.16 26.98 -6.50
C GLY A 251 4.36 26.77 -5.23
N TYR A 252 3.68 25.62 -5.16
CA TYR A 252 3.15 25.06 -3.93
C TYR A 252 4.31 24.84 -2.95
N LYS A 253 4.75 25.91 -2.30
CA LYS A 253 5.52 25.82 -1.07
C LYS A 253 4.53 25.46 0.02
N ASN A 254 4.47 24.16 0.23
CA ASN A 254 4.03 23.52 1.45
C ASN A 254 4.49 24.39 2.63
N TYR A 255 3.55 25.07 3.29
CA TYR A 255 3.81 25.61 4.62
C TYR A 255 3.89 24.41 5.55
N ASP A 256 5.11 23.91 5.74
CA ASP A 256 5.45 23.21 6.97
C ASP A 256 4.94 24.09 8.12
N ARG A 257 3.87 23.64 8.77
CA ARG A 257 3.47 24.08 10.11
C ARG A 257 4.59 23.67 11.07
N ARG A 258 5.70 24.41 11.04
CA ARG A 258 6.63 24.49 12.17
C ARG A 258 5.91 25.27 13.27
N LEU A 259 5.38 24.53 14.23
CA LEU A 259 5.07 25.05 15.55
C LEU A 259 6.42 25.39 16.24
N SER A 260 6.95 26.58 15.99
CA SER A 260 8.02 27.14 16.82
C SER A 260 7.46 28.28 17.65
N TRP A 261 7.28 28.03 18.95
CA TRP A 261 7.08 29.05 19.96
C TRP A 261 8.42 29.79 20.24
N PRO A 262 8.39 31.04 20.75
CA PRO A 262 9.60 31.81 21.03
C PRO A 262 10.41 31.20 22.19
N PRO A 263 11.72 31.51 22.33
CA PRO A 263 12.52 30.97 23.42
C PRO A 263 12.05 31.53 24.77
N SER A 264 11.91 30.66 25.77
CA SER A 264 11.55 31.02 27.13
C SER A 264 12.55 32.01 27.74
N VAL A 265 12.01 33.07 28.34
CA VAL A 265 12.75 34.00 29.18
C VAL A 265 13.32 33.21 30.37
N LYS A 266 14.65 33.26 30.51
CA LYS A 266 15.40 32.69 31.62
C LYS A 266 15.12 33.53 32.87
N ASN A 267 14.35 32.98 33.82
CA ASN A 267 14.27 33.56 35.16
C ASN A 267 15.64 33.41 35.83
N ILE A 268 16.33 34.55 35.97
CA ILE A 268 17.37 34.74 36.97
C ILE A 268 16.64 35.10 38.25
N GLY A 269 16.72 34.24 39.26
CA GLY A 269 16.17 34.49 40.58
C GLY A 269 17.13 33.95 41.63
N ASN A 270 17.61 34.88 42.46
CA ASN A 270 18.56 34.75 43.56
C ASN A 270 18.13 33.76 44.64
#